data_AF-A0A8B9A7S8-F1
#
_entry.id   AF-A0A8B9A7S8-F1
#
_cell.length_a   1.000
_cell.length_b   1.000
_cell.length_c   1.000
_cell.angle_alpha   90.00
_cell.angle_beta   90.00
_cell.angle_gamma   90.00
#
_symmetry.space_group_name_H-M   'P 1'
#
loop_
_entity.id
_entity.type
_entity.pdbx_description
1 polymer ?
#
loop_
_entity_poly.entity_id
_entity_poly.type
_entity_poly.pdbx_seq_one_letter_code
_entity_poly.pdbx_strand_id
1 'polypeptide(L)'
;MGDGLMIQEGSSVKATGRIAQIPVSEAYLGRVINALAKPIDGRGEISASESRLIESPAPVFFVHSHYGEILYEGDTLVTFVYEKSRSGDITQGLPKVEQILEVRSIDSISMNLERRVEGWNERIQRILGIPWGFLIGAELTIAQSRISLVNKIQKVYRSQGVQIHNRHIEIIVRQVTSKVLVSEDGMSNVFLPGELIGFLRAERAGRALDEAICYRAILLGITRASLNTQSFISEASFQETARVLAKAALRGRI
;
A
#
# COMPACT_ATOMS: atom_id res chain seq x y z
N MET A 1 5.83 -30.23 -16.18
CA MET A 1 4.74 -31.01 -15.58
C MET A 1 5.19 -32.47 -15.58
N GLY A 2 4.89 -33.26 -14.55
CA GLY A 2 5.25 -34.69 -14.58
C GLY A 2 4.54 -35.41 -15.73
N ASP A 3 5.05 -36.57 -16.15
CA ASP A 3 4.40 -37.39 -17.18
C ASP A 3 3.09 -37.98 -16.63
N GLY A 4 2.00 -37.22 -16.80
CA GLY A 4 0.66 -37.60 -16.36
C GLY A 4 0.05 -38.77 -17.13
N LEU A 5 0.68 -39.19 -18.23
CA LEU A 5 0.22 -40.28 -19.08
C LEU A 5 0.41 -41.67 -18.45
N MET A 6 1.27 -41.79 -17.43
CA MET A 6 1.59 -43.06 -16.77
C MET A 6 0.92 -43.21 -15.39
N ILE A 7 0.03 -42.29 -15.02
CA ILE A 7 -0.62 -42.30 -13.71
C ILE A 7 -1.82 -43.25 -13.75
N GLN A 8 -1.78 -44.29 -12.92
CA GLN A 8 -2.90 -45.21 -12.71
C GLN A 8 -3.58 -44.93 -11.36
N GLU A 9 -4.83 -45.37 -11.22
CA GLU A 9 -5.58 -45.26 -9.98
C GLU A 9 -4.79 -45.90 -8.80
N GLY A 10 -4.62 -45.16 -7.70
CA GLY A 10 -3.78 -45.56 -6.56
C GLY A 10 -2.34 -45.02 -6.60
N SER A 11 -1.92 -44.33 -7.66
CA SER A 11 -0.58 -43.72 -7.73
C SER A 11 -0.43 -42.52 -6.79
N SER A 12 0.67 -42.47 -6.03
CA SER A 12 1.01 -41.32 -5.19
C SER A 12 1.54 -40.15 -6.02
N VAL A 13 0.75 -39.08 -6.15
CA VAL A 13 1.15 -37.84 -6.84
C VAL A 13 1.56 -36.76 -5.84
N LYS A 14 2.58 -35.96 -6.19
CA LYS A 14 2.98 -34.77 -5.43
C LYS A 14 2.76 -33.51 -6.26
N ALA A 15 2.18 -32.48 -5.64
CA ALA A 15 2.02 -31.18 -6.28
C ALA A 15 3.39 -30.55 -6.53
N THR A 16 3.66 -30.13 -7.76
CA THR A 16 4.94 -29.50 -8.16
C THR A 16 5.04 -28.03 -7.76
N GLY A 17 3.96 -27.44 -7.22
CA GLY A 17 3.88 -26.02 -6.86
C GLY A 17 3.92 -25.04 -8.04
N ARG A 18 3.98 -25.54 -9.29
CA ARG A 18 3.98 -24.73 -10.51
C ARG A 18 2.60 -24.81 -11.17
N ILE A 19 2.07 -23.66 -11.55
CA ILE A 19 0.80 -23.56 -12.30
C ILE A 19 0.99 -24.19 -13.68
N ALA A 20 -0.05 -24.84 -14.22
CA ALA A 20 -0.02 -25.47 -15.52
C ALA A 20 0.34 -24.46 -16.63
N GLN A 21 1.34 -24.80 -17.44
CA GLN A 21 1.84 -23.95 -18.53
C GLN A 21 2.01 -24.76 -19.81
N ILE A 22 1.80 -24.11 -20.95
CA ILE A 22 1.92 -24.64 -22.29
C ILE A 22 3.03 -23.88 -23.03
N PRO A 23 3.93 -24.57 -23.74
CA PRO A 23 4.95 -23.92 -24.58
C PRO A 23 4.30 -23.12 -25.72
N VAL A 24 4.82 -21.93 -26.00
CA VAL A 24 4.38 -21.07 -27.10
C VAL A 24 5.58 -20.51 -27.87
N SER A 25 5.41 -20.36 -29.18
CA SER A 25 6.37 -19.72 -30.09
C SER A 25 5.69 -19.45 -31.43
N GLU A 26 6.30 -18.61 -32.28
CA GLU A 26 5.82 -18.42 -33.65
C GLU A 26 5.87 -19.71 -34.49
N ALA A 27 6.71 -20.68 -34.11
CA ALA A 27 6.82 -21.97 -34.78
C ALA A 27 5.56 -22.85 -34.64
N TYR A 28 4.61 -22.49 -33.76
CA TYR A 28 3.31 -23.15 -33.65
C TYR A 28 2.32 -22.74 -34.73
N LEU A 29 2.56 -21.63 -35.44
CA LEU A 29 1.61 -21.09 -36.39
C LEU A 29 1.44 -22.05 -37.59
N GLY A 30 0.21 -22.49 -37.84
CA GLY A 30 -0.11 -23.45 -38.90
C GLY A 30 0.21 -24.92 -38.61
N ARG A 31 0.69 -25.25 -37.40
CA ARG A 31 0.87 -26.64 -36.92
C ARG A 31 -0.42 -27.18 -36.31
N VAL A 32 -0.63 -28.50 -36.36
CA VAL A 32 -1.73 -29.15 -35.63
C VAL A 32 -1.18 -29.72 -34.33
N ILE A 33 -1.72 -29.23 -33.21
CA ILE A 33 -1.28 -29.57 -31.85
C ILE A 33 -2.44 -30.09 -31.00
N ASN A 34 -2.14 -30.83 -29.94
CA ASN A 34 -3.11 -31.20 -28.91
C ASN A 34 -3.22 -30.11 -27.80
N ALA A 35 -4.07 -30.35 -26.80
CA ALA A 35 -4.31 -29.42 -25.68
C ALA A 35 -3.07 -29.13 -24.80
N LEU A 36 -1.98 -29.87 -24.96
CA LEU A 36 -0.71 -29.66 -24.25
C LEU A 36 0.38 -29.06 -25.16
N ALA A 37 -0.02 -28.55 -26.33
CA ALA A 37 0.85 -28.06 -27.40
C ALA A 37 1.93 -29.06 -27.86
N LYS A 38 1.60 -30.37 -27.80
CA LYS A 38 2.38 -31.39 -28.49
C LYS A 38 1.91 -31.50 -29.95
N PRO A 39 2.81 -31.49 -30.94
CA PRO A 39 2.46 -31.65 -32.34
C PRO A 39 1.86 -33.04 -32.60
N ILE A 40 0.77 -33.07 -33.35
CA ILE A 40 0.10 -34.30 -33.82
C ILE A 40 0.03 -34.38 -35.36
N ASP A 41 0.70 -33.44 -36.04
CA ASP A 41 0.78 -33.35 -37.49
C ASP A 41 1.92 -34.17 -38.13
N GLY A 42 2.69 -34.92 -37.32
CA GLY A 42 3.79 -35.77 -37.80
C GLY A 42 5.03 -35.01 -38.31
N ARG A 43 5.07 -33.68 -38.22
CA ARG A 43 6.17 -32.84 -38.73
C ARG A 43 7.29 -32.60 -37.71
N GLY A 44 7.50 -33.55 -36.78
CA GLY A 44 8.52 -33.47 -35.72
C GLY A 44 8.19 -32.51 -34.56
N GLU A 45 9.11 -32.37 -33.61
CA GLU A 45 8.95 -31.50 -32.44
C GLU A 45 8.98 -30.01 -32.79
N ILE A 46 8.31 -29.19 -31.98
CA ILE A 46 8.28 -27.74 -32.12
C ILE A 46 9.18 -27.14 -31.03
N SER A 47 10.21 -26.40 -31.44
CA SER A 47 11.06 -25.67 -30.51
C SER A 47 10.32 -24.45 -29.94
N ALA A 48 10.22 -24.40 -28.62
CA ALA A 48 9.60 -23.29 -27.90
C ALA A 48 10.55 -22.77 -26.82
N SER A 49 10.80 -21.46 -26.83
CA SER A 49 11.58 -20.77 -25.80
C SER A 49 10.69 -20.18 -24.70
N GLU A 50 9.41 -19.94 -25.00
CA GLU A 50 8.46 -19.31 -24.08
C GLU A 50 7.36 -20.30 -23.65
N SER A 51 6.75 -20.03 -22.50
CA SER A 51 5.59 -20.77 -21.99
C SER A 51 4.52 -19.80 -21.47
N ARG A 52 3.24 -20.17 -21.62
CA ARG A 52 2.08 -19.41 -21.12
C ARG A 52 1.21 -20.26 -20.22
N LEU A 53 0.53 -19.62 -19.27
CA LEU A 53 -0.42 -20.28 -18.38
C LEU A 53 -1.64 -20.77 -19.17
N ILE A 54 -2.15 -21.96 -18.82
CA ILE A 54 -3.37 -22.53 -19.45
C ILE A 54 -4.59 -21.69 -19.07
N GLU A 55 -4.65 -21.28 -17.81
CA GLU A 55 -5.71 -20.44 -17.27
C GLU A 55 -5.16 -19.04 -17.04
N SER A 56 -5.26 -18.19 -18.06
CA SER A 56 -5.08 -16.74 -17.91
C SER A 56 -6.43 -16.06 -18.10
N PRO A 57 -6.88 -15.17 -17.20
CA PRO A 57 -8.05 -14.36 -17.45
C PRO A 57 -7.85 -13.55 -18.74
N ALA A 58 -8.90 -13.47 -19.58
CA ALA A 58 -8.84 -12.73 -20.83
C ALA A 58 -8.46 -11.26 -20.55
N PRO A 59 -7.47 -10.69 -21.24
CA PRO A 59 -7.06 -9.32 -21.03
C PRO A 59 -8.20 -8.36 -21.39
N VAL A 60 -8.28 -7.26 -20.65
CA VAL A 60 -9.18 -6.16 -21.01
C VAL A 60 -8.63 -5.52 -22.29
N PHE A 61 -9.49 -5.26 -23.27
CA PHE A 61 -9.10 -4.67 -24.53
C PHE A 61 -9.83 -3.35 -24.77
N PHE A 62 -9.14 -2.42 -25.44
CA PHE A 62 -9.70 -1.17 -25.92
C PHE A 62 -9.69 -1.20 -27.44
N VAL A 63 -10.87 -1.07 -28.03
CA VAL A 63 -11.03 -0.93 -29.49
C VAL A 63 -10.89 0.54 -29.84
N HIS A 64 -10.01 0.86 -30.79
CA HIS A 64 -9.72 2.24 -31.19
C HIS A 64 -10.54 2.69 -32.40
N SER A 65 -11.13 1.75 -33.13
CA SER A 65 -11.92 2.04 -34.33
C SER A 65 -13.41 1.86 -34.07
N HIS A 66 -14.20 2.77 -34.65
CA HIS A 66 -15.66 2.73 -34.62
C HIS A 66 -16.23 2.28 -35.98
N TYR A 67 -17.44 1.72 -35.97
CA TYR A 67 -18.10 1.25 -37.17
C TYR A 67 -18.29 2.38 -38.19
N GLY A 68 -17.71 2.24 -39.39
CA GLY A 68 -17.80 3.21 -40.49
C GLY A 68 -16.54 4.03 -40.75
N GLU A 69 -15.47 3.86 -39.98
CA GLU A 69 -14.18 4.50 -40.25
C GLU A 69 -13.38 3.78 -41.34
N ILE A 70 -12.71 4.56 -42.20
CA ILE A 70 -11.77 4.06 -43.20
C ILE A 70 -10.43 3.81 -42.51
N LEU A 71 -9.97 2.57 -42.54
CA LEU A 71 -8.72 2.14 -41.92
C LEU A 71 -7.64 1.99 -42.97
N TYR A 72 -6.42 2.43 -42.64
CA TYR A 72 -5.24 2.30 -43.48
C TYR A 72 -4.31 1.20 -42.94
N GLU A 73 -3.46 0.67 -43.81
CA GLU A 73 -2.46 -0.33 -43.44
C GLU A 73 -1.48 0.26 -42.41
N GLY A 74 -1.47 -0.31 -41.20
CA GLY A 74 -0.68 0.17 -40.05
C GLY A 74 -1.51 0.70 -38.87
N ASP A 75 -2.82 0.88 -39.04
CA ASP A 75 -3.69 1.38 -37.96
C ASP A 75 -3.88 0.34 -36.85
N THR A 76 -3.74 0.79 -35.60
CA THR A 76 -3.90 -0.07 -34.43
C THR A 76 -5.38 -0.19 -34.07
N LEU A 77 -6.00 -1.32 -34.41
CA LEU A 77 -7.45 -1.52 -34.21
C LEU A 77 -7.82 -1.79 -32.75
N VAL A 78 -6.98 -2.54 -32.04
CA VAL A 78 -7.25 -3.00 -30.68
C VAL A 78 -5.96 -2.96 -29.86
N THR A 79 -6.03 -2.40 -28.65
CA THR A 79 -4.95 -2.54 -27.66
C THR A 79 -5.41 -3.49 -26.57
N PHE A 80 -4.65 -4.56 -26.38
CA PHE A 80 -4.84 -5.48 -25.26
C PHE A 80 -4.02 -5.00 -24.06
N VAL A 81 -4.70 -4.76 -22.94
CA VAL A 81 -4.05 -4.50 -21.67
C VAL A 81 -3.92 -5.82 -20.93
N TYR A 82 -2.69 -6.34 -20.88
CA TYR A 82 -2.35 -7.52 -20.12
C TYR A 82 -1.29 -7.18 -19.09
N GLU A 83 -1.46 -7.68 -17.87
CA GLU A 83 -0.47 -7.56 -16.82
C GLU A 83 0.59 -8.65 -17.03
N LYS A 84 1.75 -8.29 -17.59
CA LYS A 84 2.88 -9.21 -17.69
C LYS A 84 3.63 -9.17 -16.36
N SER A 85 3.59 -10.26 -15.59
CA SER A 85 4.49 -10.45 -14.46
C SER A 85 5.93 -10.56 -14.97
N ARG A 86 6.60 -9.42 -15.16
CA ARG A 86 8.04 -9.40 -15.39
C ARG A 86 8.71 -9.83 -14.09
N SER A 87 9.39 -10.97 -14.09
CA SER A 87 10.22 -11.45 -12.98
C SER A 87 11.47 -10.58 -12.71
N GLY A 88 11.55 -9.39 -13.31
CA GLY A 88 12.79 -8.61 -13.43
C GLY A 88 12.96 -7.46 -12.45
N ASP A 89 11.97 -7.12 -11.60
CA ASP A 89 12.11 -5.93 -10.76
C ASP A 89 11.53 -6.10 -9.34
N ILE A 90 12.19 -6.96 -8.56
CA ILE A 90 11.91 -7.18 -7.13
C ILE A 90 12.39 -5.97 -6.30
N THR A 91 13.32 -5.15 -6.81
CA THR A 91 13.99 -4.06 -6.08
C THR A 91 13.16 -2.78 -5.97
N GLN A 92 12.11 -2.58 -6.79
CA GLN A 92 11.34 -1.33 -6.79
C GLN A 92 10.29 -1.21 -5.67
N GLY A 93 9.86 -2.30 -5.05
CA GLY A 93 8.84 -2.21 -4.00
C GLY A 93 9.37 -1.69 -2.66
N LEU A 94 10.66 -1.88 -2.35
CA LEU A 94 11.28 -1.37 -1.12
C LEU A 94 11.27 0.18 -1.07
N PRO A 95 11.76 0.89 -2.12
CA PRO A 95 11.68 2.35 -2.19
C PRO A 95 10.23 2.86 -2.11
N LYS A 96 9.28 2.09 -2.66
CA LYS A 96 7.86 2.49 -2.62
C LYS A 96 7.27 2.42 -1.22
N VAL A 97 7.59 1.37 -0.46
CA VAL A 97 7.17 1.26 0.95
C VAL A 97 7.85 2.33 1.79
N GLU A 98 9.14 2.60 1.57
CA GLU A 98 9.87 3.65 2.27
C GLU A 98 9.24 5.03 2.04
N GLN A 99 8.90 5.38 0.79
CA GLN A 99 8.22 6.65 0.47
C GLN A 99 6.87 6.79 1.19
N ILE A 100 6.10 5.71 1.30
CA ILE A 100 4.81 5.69 2.00
C ILE A 100 5.03 5.90 3.50
N LEU A 101 6.01 5.22 4.09
CA LEU A 101 6.29 5.29 5.51
C LEU A 101 6.99 6.59 5.94
N GLU A 102 7.78 7.19 5.06
CA GLU A 102 8.35 8.54 5.26
C GLU A 102 7.37 9.65 4.91
N VAL A 103 6.16 9.32 4.46
CA VAL A 103 5.10 10.30 4.20
C VAL A 103 5.54 11.33 3.12
N ARG A 104 6.38 10.88 2.17
CA ARG A 104 6.95 11.73 1.09
C ARG A 104 6.02 11.93 -0.11
N SER A 105 5.05 11.03 -0.32
CA SER A 105 4.11 11.10 -1.43
C SER A 105 2.67 10.94 -0.92
N ILE A 106 2.05 12.04 -0.50
CA ILE A 106 0.65 12.05 -0.02
C ILE A 106 -0.31 12.62 -1.06
N ASP A 107 0.14 13.02 -2.25
CA ASP A 107 -0.68 13.80 -3.18
C ASP A 107 -1.98 13.10 -3.62
N SER A 108 -2.04 11.76 -3.59
CA SER A 108 -3.27 10.99 -3.88
C SER A 108 -4.03 10.50 -2.65
N ILE A 109 -3.41 10.48 -1.46
CA ILE A 109 -4.05 10.00 -0.22
C ILE A 109 -4.78 11.15 0.46
N SER A 110 -4.16 12.34 0.48
CA SER A 110 -4.78 13.51 1.12
C SER A 110 -6.05 13.88 0.37
N MET A 111 -6.02 14.06 -0.96
CA MET A 111 -7.19 14.64 -1.66
C MET A 111 -8.51 13.86 -1.50
N ASN A 112 -8.48 12.51 -1.49
CA ASN A 112 -9.71 11.72 -1.29
C ASN A 112 -10.08 11.60 0.19
N LEU A 113 -9.09 11.43 1.07
CA LEU A 113 -9.32 11.30 2.51
C LEU A 113 -9.76 12.63 3.13
N GLU A 114 -9.12 13.72 2.74
CA GLU A 114 -9.38 15.11 3.14
C GLU A 114 -10.79 15.52 2.73
N ARG A 115 -11.19 15.33 1.45
CA ARG A 115 -12.58 15.59 1.02
C ARG A 115 -13.62 14.80 1.80
N ARG A 116 -13.34 13.53 2.11
CA ARG A 116 -14.25 12.70 2.92
C ARG A 116 -14.28 13.20 4.37
N VAL A 117 -13.14 13.52 4.95
CA VAL A 117 -13.03 14.00 6.34
C VAL A 117 -13.69 15.37 6.49
N GLU A 118 -13.50 16.30 5.55
CA GLU A 118 -14.18 17.59 5.54
C GLU A 118 -15.69 17.45 5.46
N GLY A 119 -16.20 16.63 4.53
CA GLY A 119 -17.64 16.39 4.42
C GLY A 119 -18.26 15.73 5.65
N TRP A 120 -17.49 14.92 6.39
CA TRP A 120 -17.91 14.39 7.68
C TRP A 120 -17.80 15.42 8.81
N ASN A 121 -16.71 16.21 8.85
CA ASN A 121 -16.49 17.24 9.85
C ASN A 121 -17.57 18.33 9.80
N GLU A 122 -17.96 18.78 8.60
CA GLU A 122 -19.07 19.73 8.43
C GLU A 122 -20.40 19.18 8.95
N ARG A 123 -20.67 17.88 8.73
CA ARG A 123 -21.89 17.23 9.24
C ARG A 123 -21.86 17.07 10.76
N ILE A 124 -20.73 16.67 11.33
CA ILE A 124 -20.61 16.46 12.77
C ILE A 124 -20.63 17.80 13.52
N GLN A 125 -19.93 18.83 13.04
CA GLN A 125 -19.96 20.17 13.63
C GLN A 125 -21.39 20.75 13.67
N ARG A 126 -22.20 20.48 12.63
CA ARG A 126 -23.60 20.91 12.56
C ARG A 126 -24.52 20.13 13.53
N ILE A 127 -24.15 18.92 13.94
CA ILE A 127 -24.98 18.03 14.79
C ILE A 127 -24.57 18.08 16.27
N LEU A 128 -23.27 18.07 16.57
CA LEU A 128 -22.72 17.93 17.93
C LEU A 128 -21.98 19.19 18.43
N GLY A 129 -21.90 20.24 17.61
CA GLY A 129 -21.16 21.46 17.90
C GLY A 129 -19.65 21.35 17.59
N ILE A 130 -18.96 22.48 17.73
CA ILE A 130 -17.57 22.68 17.30
C ILE A 130 -16.58 21.75 18.05
N PRO A 131 -16.61 21.60 19.39
CA PRO A 131 -15.56 20.85 20.11
C PRO A 131 -15.60 19.33 19.83
N TRP A 132 -16.79 18.75 19.72
CA TRP A 132 -16.97 17.31 19.48
C TRP A 132 -16.70 16.93 18.02
N GLY A 133 -16.93 17.85 17.07
CA GLY A 133 -16.61 17.65 15.65
C GLY A 133 -15.12 17.46 15.39
N PHE A 134 -14.28 18.31 15.99
CA PHE A 134 -12.83 18.19 15.86
C PHE A 134 -12.29 16.89 16.49
N LEU A 135 -12.77 16.54 17.68
CA LEU A 135 -12.31 15.35 18.39
C LEU A 135 -12.67 14.06 17.64
N ILE A 136 -13.94 13.89 17.26
CA ILE A 136 -14.40 12.70 16.51
C ILE A 136 -13.77 12.68 15.11
N GLY A 137 -13.62 13.84 14.47
CA GLY A 137 -12.99 13.98 13.16
C GLY A 137 -11.53 13.52 13.16
N ALA A 138 -10.75 13.90 14.18
CA ALA A 138 -9.37 13.49 14.31
C ALA A 138 -9.23 11.97 14.54
N GLU A 139 -10.03 11.39 15.43
CA GLU A 139 -10.09 9.94 15.68
C GLU A 139 -10.37 9.16 14.40
N LEU A 140 -11.42 9.58 13.66
CA LEU A 140 -11.84 8.92 12.43
C LEU A 140 -10.74 9.02 11.36
N THR A 141 -10.11 10.18 11.24
CA THR A 141 -9.01 10.42 10.30
C THR A 141 -7.81 9.53 10.61
N ILE A 142 -7.47 9.37 11.88
CA ILE A 142 -6.38 8.48 12.32
C ILE A 142 -6.73 7.03 12.00
N ALA A 143 -7.92 6.56 12.38
CA ALA A 143 -8.36 5.19 12.12
C ALA A 143 -8.36 4.86 10.62
N GLN A 144 -8.90 5.76 9.80
CA GLN A 144 -8.96 5.56 8.37
C GLN A 144 -7.58 5.64 7.70
N SER A 145 -6.70 6.53 8.19
CA SER A 145 -5.30 6.58 7.75
C SER A 145 -4.57 5.28 8.05
N ARG A 146 -4.77 4.70 9.25
CA ARG A 146 -4.16 3.42 9.62
C ARG A 146 -4.56 2.30 8.66
N ILE A 147 -5.86 2.15 8.40
CA ILE A 147 -6.38 1.12 7.48
C ILE A 147 -5.83 1.33 6.06
N SER A 148 -5.85 2.57 5.57
CA SER A 148 -5.37 2.93 4.23
C SER A 148 -3.87 2.62 4.06
N LEU A 149 -3.05 2.99 5.03
CA LEU A 149 -1.60 2.75 5.02
C LEU A 149 -1.28 1.25 5.07
N VAL A 150 -1.93 0.50 5.98
CA VAL A 150 -1.73 -0.95 6.08
C VAL A 150 -2.07 -1.63 4.76
N ASN A 151 -3.23 -1.31 4.16
CA ASN A 151 -3.64 -1.91 2.89
C ASN A 151 -2.69 -1.59 1.74
N LYS A 152 -2.16 -0.36 1.67
CA LYS A 152 -1.19 0.04 0.63
C LYS A 152 0.13 -0.71 0.76
N ILE A 153 0.67 -0.76 1.98
CA ILE A 153 1.93 -1.47 2.25
C ILE A 153 1.75 -2.97 1.99
N GLN A 154 0.65 -3.56 2.45
CA GLN A 154 0.32 -4.96 2.21
C GLN A 154 0.21 -5.29 0.71
N LYS A 155 -0.37 -4.38 -0.09
CA LYS A 155 -0.48 -4.57 -1.55
C LYS A 155 0.89 -4.66 -2.21
N VAL A 156 1.85 -3.81 -1.81
CA VAL A 156 3.22 -3.82 -2.35
C VAL A 156 3.95 -5.11 -1.99
N TYR A 157 3.90 -5.54 -0.72
CA TYR A 157 4.52 -6.80 -0.31
C TYR A 157 3.88 -8.02 -0.96
N ARG A 158 2.55 -8.04 -1.10
CA ARG A 158 1.84 -9.11 -1.82
C ARG A 158 2.24 -9.19 -3.29
N SER A 159 2.39 -8.05 -3.98
CA SER A 159 2.88 -8.03 -5.37
C SER A 159 4.33 -8.54 -5.51
N GLN A 160 5.12 -8.49 -4.45
CA GLN A 160 6.47 -9.05 -4.39
C GLN A 160 6.50 -10.52 -3.93
N GLY A 161 5.35 -11.14 -3.67
CA GLY A 161 5.27 -12.51 -3.16
C GLY A 161 5.68 -12.66 -1.69
N VAL A 162 5.85 -11.57 -0.94
CA VAL A 162 6.20 -11.60 0.49
C VAL A 162 4.92 -11.57 1.33
N GLN A 163 4.73 -12.61 2.15
CA GLN A 163 3.63 -12.65 3.11
C GLN A 163 4.07 -12.07 4.46
N ILE A 164 3.57 -10.86 4.77
CA ILE A 164 3.76 -10.23 6.08
C ILE A 164 2.41 -10.19 6.81
N HIS A 165 2.41 -10.56 8.09
CA HIS A 165 1.22 -10.47 8.92
C HIS A 165 0.89 -9.01 9.25
N ASN A 166 -0.39 -8.62 9.14
CA ASN A 166 -0.85 -7.24 9.32
C ASN A 166 -0.37 -6.60 10.63
N ARG A 167 -0.29 -7.38 11.71
CA ARG A 167 0.19 -6.93 13.03
C ARG A 167 1.57 -6.24 12.98
N HIS A 168 2.49 -6.71 12.13
CA HIS A 168 3.81 -6.08 12.00
C HIS A 168 3.72 -4.69 11.36
N ILE A 169 2.92 -4.56 10.31
CA ILE A 169 2.72 -3.30 9.60
C ILE A 169 1.94 -2.33 10.49
N GLU A 170 0.95 -2.82 11.21
CA GLU A 170 0.15 -2.02 12.15
C GLU A 170 1.02 -1.41 13.26
N ILE A 171 1.98 -2.17 13.81
CA ILE A 171 2.92 -1.65 14.81
C ILE A 171 3.69 -0.44 14.25
N ILE A 172 4.14 -0.51 12.99
CA ILE A 172 4.86 0.57 12.32
C ILE A 172 3.93 1.76 12.05
N VAL A 173 2.76 1.52 11.47
CA VAL A 173 1.77 2.55 11.14
C VAL A 173 1.24 3.26 12.39
N ARG A 174 1.20 2.56 13.53
CA ARG A 174 0.89 3.17 14.84
C ARG A 174 1.94 4.20 15.25
N GLN A 175 3.22 4.00 14.91
CA GLN A 175 4.26 4.99 15.17
C GLN A 175 4.11 6.22 14.27
N VAL A 176 3.78 6.02 12.99
CA VAL A 176 3.51 7.09 12.01
C VAL A 176 2.32 7.97 12.42
N THR A 177 1.30 7.37 13.05
CA THR A 177 0.06 8.03 13.51
C THR A 177 0.07 8.37 15.00
N SER A 178 1.25 8.38 15.65
CA SER A 178 1.35 8.53 17.12
C SER A 178 1.21 9.98 17.61
N LYS A 179 1.27 10.96 16.71
CA LYS A 179 1.31 12.39 17.02
C LYS A 179 0.09 13.12 16.46
N VAL A 180 -0.35 14.13 17.20
CA VAL A 180 -1.39 15.07 16.79
C VAL A 180 -0.92 16.49 17.05
N LEU A 181 -1.45 17.44 16.28
CA LEU A 181 -1.14 18.86 16.41
C LEU A 181 -2.30 19.56 17.10
N VAL A 182 -2.00 20.35 18.12
CA VAL A 182 -3.01 21.13 18.84
C VAL A 182 -3.54 22.23 17.94
N SER A 183 -4.87 22.29 17.78
CA SER A 183 -5.53 23.32 16.99
C SER A 183 -5.53 24.66 17.75
N GLU A 184 -5.41 25.76 17.03
CA GLU A 184 -5.47 27.11 17.59
C GLU A 184 -6.87 27.47 18.10
N ASP A 185 -7.91 26.79 17.59
CA ASP A 185 -9.31 27.05 17.91
C ASP A 185 -9.75 26.46 19.27
N GLY A 186 -8.83 25.85 20.02
CA GLY A 186 -9.08 25.21 21.31
C GLY A 186 -8.71 26.07 22.52
N MET A 187 -9.66 26.29 23.43
CA MET A 187 -9.51 27.07 24.68
C MET A 187 -8.73 26.35 25.80
N SER A 188 -8.02 25.26 25.51
CA SER A 188 -7.32 24.49 26.55
C SER A 188 -5.94 25.10 26.85
N ASN A 189 -5.78 25.66 28.05
CA ASN A 189 -4.53 26.24 28.58
C ASN A 189 -3.38 25.22 28.83
N VAL A 190 -3.62 23.92 28.62
CA VAL A 190 -2.65 22.85 28.94
C VAL A 190 -1.58 22.65 27.86
N PHE A 191 -1.86 23.02 26.62
CA PHE A 191 -0.93 22.86 25.49
C PHE A 191 -0.82 24.15 24.69
N LEU A 192 0.33 24.33 24.04
CA LEU A 192 0.53 25.48 23.16
C LEU A 192 -0.15 25.22 21.80
N PRO A 193 -0.77 26.26 21.19
CA PRO A 193 -1.29 26.13 19.83
C PRO A 193 -0.16 25.73 18.86
N GLY A 194 -0.44 24.76 17.99
CA GLY A 194 0.57 24.20 17.08
C GLY A 194 1.56 23.22 17.71
N GLU A 195 1.45 22.92 19.01
CA GLU A 195 2.31 21.93 19.65
C GLU A 195 2.05 20.51 19.12
N LEU A 196 3.12 19.77 18.85
CA LEU A 196 3.06 18.34 18.50
C LEU A 196 3.03 17.50 19.78
N ILE A 197 1.87 16.94 20.08
CA ILE A 197 1.66 16.10 21.27
C ILE A 197 1.46 14.64 20.88
N GLY A 198 1.78 13.74 21.81
CA GLY A 198 1.46 12.32 21.65
C GLY A 198 -0.06 12.14 21.72
N PHE A 199 -0.62 11.41 20.77
CA PHE A 199 -2.05 11.13 20.69
C PHE A 199 -2.62 10.58 22.02
N LEU A 200 -1.94 9.58 22.60
CA LEU A 200 -2.32 9.02 23.91
C LEU A 200 -2.23 10.02 25.07
N ARG A 201 -1.33 11.02 24.97
CA ARG A 201 -1.20 12.08 25.98
C ARG A 201 -2.34 13.08 25.84
N ALA A 202 -2.71 13.43 24.62
CA ALA A 202 -3.86 14.29 24.31
C ALA A 202 -5.15 13.69 24.86
N GLU A 203 -5.40 12.41 24.57
CA GLU A 203 -6.59 11.68 25.02
C GLU A 203 -6.66 11.63 26.55
N ARG A 204 -5.55 11.33 27.23
CA ARG A 204 -5.49 11.31 28.70
C ARG A 204 -5.72 12.69 29.31
N ALA A 205 -5.17 13.75 28.71
CA ALA A 205 -5.35 15.11 29.19
C ALA A 205 -6.81 15.57 29.05
N GLY A 206 -7.45 15.30 27.91
CA GLY A 206 -8.88 15.61 27.72
C GLY A 206 -9.77 14.89 28.71
N ARG A 207 -9.52 13.59 28.96
CA ARG A 207 -10.25 12.83 29.99
C ARG A 207 -10.03 13.35 31.41
N ALA A 208 -8.85 13.89 31.72
CA ALA A 208 -8.53 14.39 33.05
C ALA A 208 -9.15 15.76 33.33
N LEU A 209 -9.31 16.58 32.30
CA LEU A 209 -9.88 17.93 32.39
C LEU A 209 -11.40 17.95 32.20
N ASP A 210 -11.99 16.82 31.79
CA ASP A 210 -13.39 16.73 31.32
C ASP A 210 -13.70 17.74 30.19
N GLU A 211 -12.66 18.12 29.44
CA GLU A 211 -12.71 19.09 28.36
C GLU A 211 -12.26 18.45 27.04
N ALA A 212 -12.97 18.77 25.97
CA ALA A 212 -12.61 18.35 24.62
C ALA A 212 -11.42 19.19 24.11
N ILE A 213 -10.24 18.59 24.10
CA ILE A 213 -9.04 19.21 23.50
C ILE A 213 -9.15 19.09 21.98
N CYS A 214 -9.15 20.23 21.28
CA CYS A 214 -9.18 20.27 19.82
C CYS A 214 -7.78 19.95 19.25
N TYR A 215 -7.66 18.84 18.52
CA TYR A 215 -6.42 18.47 17.83
C TYR A 215 -6.68 18.03 16.39
N ARG A 216 -5.67 18.17 15.54
CA ARG A 216 -5.64 17.70 14.15
C ARG A 216 -4.72 16.50 14.03
N ALA A 217 -5.20 15.46 13.36
CA ALA A 217 -4.39 14.29 13.02
C ALA A 217 -3.27 14.67 12.05
N ILE A 218 -2.04 14.24 12.33
CA ILE A 218 -0.90 14.40 11.44
C ILE A 218 -0.20 13.05 11.24
N LEU A 219 0.18 12.77 10.01
CA LEU A 219 1.04 11.63 9.68
C LEU A 219 2.50 12.10 9.71
N LEU A 220 3.31 11.47 10.55
CA LEU A 220 4.72 11.79 10.69
C LEU A 220 5.55 10.63 10.14
N GLY A 221 6.43 10.91 9.17
CA GLY A 221 7.34 9.90 8.62
C GLY A 221 8.17 9.22 9.72
N ILE A 222 8.56 7.96 9.54
CA ILE A 222 9.22 7.16 10.59
C ILE A 222 10.46 7.86 11.15
N THR A 223 11.27 8.49 10.29
CA THR A 223 12.46 9.26 10.69
C THR A 223 12.08 10.40 11.64
N ARG A 224 11.10 11.22 11.25
CA ARG A 224 10.62 12.33 12.09
C ARG A 224 9.91 11.84 13.35
N ALA A 225 9.17 10.73 13.30
CA ALA A 225 8.51 10.14 14.44
C ALA A 225 9.52 9.64 15.47
N SER A 226 10.62 9.02 15.01
CA SER A 226 11.72 8.52 15.84
C SER A 226 12.51 9.66 16.49
N LEU A 227 12.70 10.77 15.76
CA LEU A 227 13.31 11.99 16.28
C LEU A 227 12.41 12.81 17.22
N ASN A 228 11.12 12.46 17.33
CA ASN A 228 10.15 13.16 18.17
C ASN A 228 9.61 12.23 19.28
N THR A 229 10.47 11.37 19.82
CA THR A 229 10.15 10.51 20.95
C THR A 229 10.25 11.29 22.28
N GLN A 230 9.75 10.70 23.36
CA GLN A 230 9.81 11.31 24.70
C GLN A 230 11.22 11.17 25.31
N SER A 231 11.89 10.03 25.08
CA SER A 231 13.24 9.77 25.58
C SER A 231 14.28 10.37 24.66
N PHE A 232 15.10 11.28 25.20
CA PHE A 232 16.21 11.85 24.44
C PHE A 232 17.30 10.82 24.13
N ILE A 233 17.42 9.76 24.94
CA ILE A 233 18.36 8.66 24.70
C ILE A 233 17.92 7.87 23.46
N SER A 234 16.63 7.58 23.35
CA SER A 234 16.06 6.92 22.17
C SER A 234 16.18 7.81 20.93
N GLU A 235 15.93 9.12 21.07
CA GLU A 235 16.12 10.11 20.00
C GLU A 235 17.58 10.13 19.51
N ALA A 236 18.55 10.21 20.44
CA ALA A 236 19.97 10.27 20.12
C ALA A 236 20.50 8.96 19.53
N SER A 237 19.97 7.81 19.97
CA SER A 237 20.36 6.49 19.45
C SER A 237 19.88 6.27 18.00
N PHE A 238 18.87 7.02 17.55
CA PHE A 238 18.39 6.94 16.18
C PHE A 238 19.34 7.69 15.23
N GLN A 239 19.40 9.03 15.32
CA GLN A 239 20.23 9.91 14.48
C GLN A 239 20.51 11.26 15.16
N GLU A 240 21.41 12.06 14.58
CA GLU A 240 21.67 13.45 14.98
C GLU A 240 22.09 13.63 16.46
N THR A 241 22.84 12.66 17.00
CA THR A 241 23.27 12.55 18.41
C THR A 241 23.66 13.88 19.06
N ALA A 242 24.58 14.64 18.43
CA ALA A 242 25.07 15.91 18.95
C ALA A 242 23.96 16.95 19.10
N ARG A 243 23.08 17.08 18.10
CA ARG A 243 21.94 18.01 18.13
C ARG A 243 20.94 17.62 19.22
N VAL A 244 20.65 16.33 19.35
CA VAL A 244 19.70 15.81 20.33
C VAL A 244 20.20 16.04 21.76
N LEU A 245 21.46 15.69 22.05
CA LEU A 245 22.05 15.87 23.38
C LEU A 245 22.14 17.34 23.76
N ALA A 246 22.54 18.22 22.84
CA ALA A 246 22.56 19.66 23.08
C ALA A 246 21.16 20.20 23.42
N LYS A 247 20.14 19.81 22.65
CA LYS A 247 18.73 20.19 22.89
C LYS A 247 18.21 19.65 24.23
N ALA A 248 18.60 18.42 24.60
CA ALA A 248 18.20 17.81 25.87
C ALA A 248 18.85 18.53 27.06
N ALA A 249 20.14 18.85 26.98
CA ALA A 249 20.88 19.61 27.98
C ALA A 249 20.29 21.01 28.19
N LEU A 250 19.99 21.74 27.10
CA LEU A 250 19.37 23.06 27.17
C LEU A 250 17.97 23.05 27.81
N ARG A 251 17.22 21.96 27.62
CA ARG A 251 15.86 21.80 28.19
C ARG A 251 15.85 21.14 29.57
N GLY A 252 17.00 20.73 30.10
CA GLY A 252 17.09 19.98 31.36
C GLY A 252 16.27 18.68 31.35
N ARG A 253 16.21 17.97 30.21
CA ARG A 253 15.50 16.69 30.12
C ARG A 253 16.26 15.60 30.89
N ILE A 254 15.53 14.82 31.69
CA ILE A 254 16.05 13.70 32.50
C ILE A 254 15.43 12.40 31.99
#